data_AF-A0A2A9FQV8-F1
#
_entry.id   AF-A0A2A9FQV8-F1
#
_cell.length_a   1.000
_cell.length_b   1.000
_cell.length_c   1.000
_cell.angle_alpha   90.00
_cell.angle_beta   90.00
_cell.angle_gamma   90.00
#
_symmetry.space_group_name_H-M   'P 1'
#
loop_
_entity.id
_entity.type
_entity.pdbx_description
1 polymer ?
#
loop_
_entity_poly.entity_id
_entity_poly.type
_entity_poly.pdbx_seq_one_letter_code
_entity_poly.pdbx_strand_id
1 'polypeptide(L)'
;MTMNLEHQLEMKEIQLCMLLYGLGKKNGKVIPYPSAEYVRSNLLSSPVSNPMYLNISRKFECNAALKGDKSWELLAHWYIEGLAVEGYEKNIPNPLENATVKAKDLKHFLERSHYASPDWLASTLGLTNQATLHDSSAPQNVPKHLFTKEVNSLYRIILGMAIKKYKYDPSQTRNSATGKKAGSISADLEQAGLTVDSETISKHLKAAYSATPPESKS
;
A
#
# COMPACT_ATOMS: atom_id res chain seq x y z
N MET A 1 -5.75 21.77 -11.26
CA MET A 1 -7.21 21.95 -11.38
C MET A 1 -7.76 21.93 -9.96
N THR A 2 -8.06 23.09 -9.39
CA THR A 2 -8.57 23.21 -8.01
C THR A 2 -10.05 22.88 -7.99
N MET A 3 -10.48 21.91 -7.18
CA MET A 3 -11.91 21.62 -7.02
C MET A 3 -12.61 22.76 -6.29
N ASN A 4 -13.89 22.98 -6.63
CA ASN A 4 -14.77 23.84 -5.85
C ASN A 4 -14.99 23.21 -4.47
N LEU A 5 -14.69 23.93 -3.39
CA LEU A 5 -14.81 23.42 -2.01
C LEU A 5 -16.25 23.16 -1.56
N GLU A 6 -17.24 23.64 -2.34
CA GLU A 6 -18.66 23.33 -2.16
C GLU A 6 -19.07 21.98 -2.81
N HIS A 7 -18.14 21.29 -3.48
CA HIS A 7 -18.40 19.97 -4.04
C HIS A 7 -18.55 18.92 -2.92
N GLN A 8 -19.53 18.04 -3.08
CA GLN A 8 -19.71 16.88 -2.23
C GLN A 8 -18.83 15.73 -2.74
N LEU A 9 -18.10 15.11 -1.82
CA LEU A 9 -17.32 13.90 -2.09
C LEU A 9 -18.11 12.70 -1.58
N GLU A 10 -18.18 11.65 -2.40
CA GLU A 10 -18.81 10.40 -1.98
C GLU A 10 -17.89 9.66 -1.01
N MET A 11 -18.44 9.22 0.13
CA MET A 11 -17.66 8.55 1.16
C MET A 11 -17.04 7.24 0.66
N LYS A 12 -17.68 6.56 -0.30
CA LYS A 12 -17.14 5.35 -0.94
C LYS A 12 -15.87 5.61 -1.76
N GLU A 13 -15.76 6.78 -2.40
CA GLU A 13 -14.55 7.15 -3.15
C GLU A 13 -13.41 7.46 -2.20
N ILE A 14 -13.72 8.22 -1.14
CA ILE A 14 -12.78 8.50 -0.06
C ILE A 14 -12.25 7.18 0.49
N GLN A 15 -13.16 6.28 0.89
CA GLN A 15 -12.87 4.95 1.42
C GLN A 15 -11.97 4.12 0.51
N LEU A 16 -12.30 4.02 -0.79
CA LEU A 16 -11.49 3.31 -1.78
C LEU A 16 -10.07 3.85 -1.80
N CYS A 17 -9.92 5.17 -1.74
CA CYS A 17 -8.59 5.77 -1.69
C CYS A 17 -7.88 5.55 -0.34
N MET A 18 -8.59 5.47 0.79
CA MET A 18 -7.98 5.09 2.07
C MET A 18 -7.44 3.67 2.02
N LEU A 19 -8.17 2.76 1.37
CA LEU A 19 -7.75 1.37 1.15
C LEU A 19 -6.51 1.28 0.26
N LEU A 20 -6.45 2.09 -0.81
CA LEU A 20 -5.34 2.07 -1.76
C LEU A 20 -4.07 2.75 -1.25
N TYR A 21 -4.20 3.87 -0.55
CA TYR A 21 -3.06 4.76 -0.23
C TYR A 21 -2.74 4.84 1.26
N GLY A 22 -3.66 4.45 2.14
CA GLY A 22 -3.54 4.55 3.59
C GLY A 22 -3.64 5.99 4.11
N LEU A 23 -4.51 6.24 5.09
CA LEU A 23 -4.57 7.49 5.87
C LEU A 23 -4.16 7.33 7.34
N GLY A 24 -2.95 7.77 7.71
CA GLY A 24 -2.36 7.42 9.01
C GLY A 24 -1.80 8.52 9.86
N LYS A 25 -1.52 8.13 11.10
CA LYS A 25 -1.10 9.01 12.17
C LYS A 25 -0.30 8.04 13.13
N LYS A 26 0.88 8.46 13.64
CA LYS A 26 1.74 7.77 14.64
C LYS A 26 2.28 8.68 15.79
N ASN A 27 2.06 8.32 17.08
CA ASN A 27 2.35 9.04 18.39
C ASN A 27 1.26 10.00 18.94
N GLY A 28 0.06 9.51 19.28
CA GLY A 28 -1.15 10.33 19.58
C GLY A 28 -2.13 10.38 18.39
N LYS A 29 -2.12 9.28 17.63
CA LYS A 29 -2.27 9.36 16.20
C LYS A 29 -2.85 8.03 15.64
N VAL A 30 -4.05 8.12 15.05
CA VAL A 30 -4.80 7.20 14.13
C VAL A 30 -4.04 6.67 12.89
N ILE A 31 -3.62 5.41 12.90
CA ILE A 31 -3.18 4.63 11.74
C ILE A 31 -4.44 4.18 10.97
N PRO A 32 -4.54 4.27 9.62
CA PRO A 32 -5.70 3.71 8.94
C PRO A 32 -5.60 2.20 9.13
N TYR A 33 -6.61 1.39 8.86
CA TYR A 33 -6.24 0.05 8.42
C TYR A 33 -5.39 0.22 7.17
N PRO A 34 -4.10 -0.12 7.18
CA PRO A 34 -3.66 -0.75 5.97
C PRO A 34 -4.38 -2.10 5.88
N SER A 35 -4.58 -2.64 4.69
CA SER A 35 -4.84 -4.08 4.60
C SER A 35 -3.86 -4.82 5.55
N ALA A 36 -4.25 -5.98 6.07
CA ALA A 36 -3.29 -6.79 6.85
C ALA A 36 -1.95 -6.95 6.09
N GLU A 37 -2.00 -6.86 4.77
CA GLU A 37 -0.89 -6.66 3.85
C GLU A 37 -0.07 -5.40 4.13
N TYR A 38 -0.59 -4.16 4.09
CA TYR A 38 0.26 -2.99 4.38
C TYR A 38 0.75 -2.93 5.83
N VAL A 39 0.04 -3.46 6.84
CA VAL A 39 0.58 -3.62 8.21
C VAL A 39 1.80 -4.54 8.20
N ARG A 40 1.71 -5.67 7.50
CA ARG A 40 2.82 -6.62 7.31
C ARG A 40 3.96 -5.99 6.51
N SER A 41 3.64 -5.34 5.39
CA SER A 41 4.61 -4.71 4.48
C SER A 41 5.33 -3.50 5.08
N ASN A 42 4.76 -2.86 6.11
CA ASN A 42 5.35 -1.69 6.77
C ASN A 42 5.75 -1.93 8.25
N LEU A 43 5.67 -3.18 8.73
CA LEU A 43 6.13 -3.63 10.06
C LEU A 43 5.64 -2.74 11.22
N LEU A 44 4.39 -2.27 11.15
CA LEU A 44 3.78 -1.52 12.24
C LEU A 44 3.44 -2.48 13.40
N SER A 45 3.80 -2.12 14.63
CA SER A 45 3.47 -2.90 15.82
C SER A 45 1.94 -3.08 15.93
N SER A 46 1.50 -4.33 16.07
CA SER A 46 0.09 -4.71 16.14
C SER A 46 -0.70 -3.87 17.17
N PRO A 47 -1.91 -3.38 16.85
CA PRO A 47 -2.64 -2.40 17.69
C PRO A 47 -3.29 -2.99 18.96
N VAL A 48 -2.87 -4.18 19.41
CA VAL A 48 -3.60 -5.01 20.39
C VAL A 48 -3.60 -4.45 21.82
N SER A 49 -2.88 -3.36 22.12
CA SER A 49 -2.73 -2.84 23.48
C SER A 49 -3.61 -1.64 23.85
N ASN A 50 -4.63 -1.27 23.06
CA ASN A 50 -5.48 -0.10 23.35
C ASN A 50 -6.90 -0.48 23.87
N PRO A 51 -7.27 -0.15 25.13
CA PRO A 51 -8.58 -0.46 25.71
C PRO A 51 -9.76 0.30 25.07
N MET A 52 -9.52 1.42 24.37
CA MET A 52 -10.58 2.11 23.63
C MET A 52 -11.01 1.36 22.36
N TYR A 53 -10.08 0.61 21.75
CA TYR A 53 -10.31 -0.21 20.55
C TYR A 53 -11.26 -1.38 20.82
N LEU A 54 -11.15 -1.98 22.01
CA LEU A 54 -12.00 -3.07 22.48
C LEU A 54 -13.49 -2.69 22.56
N ASN A 55 -13.82 -1.41 22.76
CA ASN A 55 -15.21 -0.96 22.91
C ASN A 55 -15.91 -0.68 21.57
N ILE A 56 -15.18 -0.32 20.51
CA ILE A 56 -15.76 -0.10 19.19
C ILE A 56 -15.89 -1.44 18.46
N SER A 57 -14.82 -2.25 18.40
CA SER A 57 -14.89 -3.58 17.77
C SER A 57 -15.94 -4.48 18.43
N ARG A 58 -16.09 -4.51 19.76
CA ARG A 58 -17.14 -5.31 20.42
C ARG A 58 -18.56 -4.87 20.09
N LYS A 59 -18.81 -3.57 19.88
CA LYS A 59 -20.15 -3.07 19.49
C LYS A 59 -20.54 -3.52 18.08
N PHE A 60 -19.57 -3.78 17.20
CA PHE A 60 -19.80 -4.22 15.82
C PHE A 60 -19.60 -5.72 15.59
N GLU A 61 -18.84 -6.41 16.46
CA GLU A 61 -18.74 -7.88 16.50
C GLU A 61 -20.12 -8.57 16.65
N CYS A 62 -21.13 -7.86 17.16
CA CYS A 62 -22.49 -8.35 17.27
C CYS A 62 -23.27 -8.39 15.93
N ASN A 63 -22.77 -7.82 14.83
CA ASN A 63 -23.45 -7.85 13.53
C ASN A 63 -22.60 -8.53 12.45
N ALA A 64 -22.88 -9.81 12.20
CA ALA A 64 -22.11 -10.68 11.31
C ALA A 64 -22.03 -10.19 9.85
N ALA A 65 -22.94 -9.30 9.43
CA ALA A 65 -22.97 -8.74 8.08
C ALA A 65 -21.84 -7.71 7.80
N LEU A 66 -21.18 -7.18 8.83
CA LEU A 66 -20.17 -6.11 8.70
C LEU A 66 -18.72 -6.61 8.73
N LYS A 67 -18.49 -7.93 8.71
CA LYS A 67 -17.17 -8.55 8.94
C LYS A 67 -16.11 -8.33 7.85
N GLY A 68 -16.48 -7.88 6.66
CA GLY A 68 -15.59 -7.89 5.48
C GLY A 68 -14.66 -6.68 5.35
N ASP A 69 -15.07 -5.50 5.80
CA ASP A 69 -14.38 -4.26 5.48
C ASP A 69 -14.30 -3.33 6.69
N LYS A 70 -13.07 -3.09 7.16
CA LYS A 70 -12.80 -2.27 8.36
C LYS A 70 -12.62 -0.79 8.04
N SER A 71 -12.63 -0.40 6.76
CA SER A 71 -12.54 1.02 6.38
C SER A 71 -13.78 1.82 6.81
N TRP A 72 -14.94 1.17 6.91
CA TRP A 72 -16.16 1.74 7.51
C TRP A 72 -16.00 2.12 8.99
N GLU A 73 -15.16 1.39 9.76
CA GLU A 73 -14.89 1.71 11.17
C GLU A 73 -14.18 3.06 11.31
N LEU A 74 -13.28 3.39 10.39
CA LEU A 74 -12.53 4.63 10.40
C LEU A 74 -13.40 5.82 9.99
N LEU A 75 -14.26 5.64 8.99
CA LEU A 75 -15.19 6.68 8.57
C LEU A 75 -16.30 6.92 9.61
N ALA A 76 -16.78 5.86 10.27
CA ALA A 76 -17.67 5.98 11.42
C ALA A 76 -16.97 6.67 12.61
N HIS A 77 -15.67 6.41 12.81
CA HIS A 77 -14.87 7.13 13.80
C HIS A 77 -14.76 8.61 13.47
N TRP A 78 -14.52 8.98 12.21
CA TRP A 78 -14.48 10.39 11.80
C TRP A 78 -15.81 11.10 12.03
N TYR A 79 -16.93 10.43 11.77
CA TYR A 79 -18.25 10.93 12.12
C TYR A 79 -18.39 11.17 13.62
N ILE A 80 -17.96 10.22 14.46
CA ILE A 80 -17.94 10.37 15.93
C ILE A 80 -17.01 11.51 16.38
N GLU A 81 -15.88 11.71 15.69
CA GLU A 81 -14.96 12.84 15.90
C GLU A 81 -15.49 14.18 15.34
N GLY A 82 -16.74 14.20 14.86
CA GLY A 82 -17.45 15.42 14.47
C GLY A 82 -17.28 15.82 13.01
N LEU A 83 -16.93 14.90 12.11
CA LEU A 83 -17.06 15.12 10.67
C LEU A 83 -18.54 15.11 10.28
N ALA A 84 -19.02 16.19 9.68
CA ALA A 84 -20.38 16.28 9.17
C ALA A 84 -20.51 15.40 7.92
N VAL A 85 -21.16 14.24 8.07
CA VAL A 85 -21.45 13.31 6.98
C VAL A 85 -22.95 13.35 6.71
N GLU A 86 -23.33 13.69 5.48
CA GLU A 86 -24.72 13.66 5.01
C GLU A 86 -25.05 12.25 4.51
N GLY A 87 -26.29 11.78 4.68
CA GLY A 87 -26.72 10.47 4.21
C GLY A 87 -26.19 9.26 5.01
N TYR A 88 -25.61 9.47 6.20
CA TYR A 88 -25.20 8.38 7.08
C TYR A 88 -26.40 7.72 7.78
N GLU A 89 -26.61 6.43 7.52
CA GLU A 89 -27.70 5.65 8.11
C GLU A 89 -27.16 4.50 8.97
N LYS A 90 -27.14 4.67 10.29
CA LYS A 90 -26.49 3.72 11.22
C LYS A 90 -26.98 2.25 11.13
N ASN A 91 -28.23 2.03 10.72
CA ASN A 91 -28.89 0.73 10.84
C ASN A 91 -28.99 -0.05 9.52
N ILE A 92 -28.44 0.45 8.42
CA ILE A 92 -28.44 -0.27 7.15
C ILE A 92 -27.15 -1.09 6.99
N PRO A 93 -27.20 -2.22 6.27
CA PRO A 93 -25.98 -2.82 5.74
C PRO A 93 -25.27 -1.75 4.91
N ASN A 94 -24.03 -1.43 5.27
CA ASN A 94 -23.21 -0.45 4.58
C ASN A 94 -23.60 1.05 4.73
N PRO A 95 -23.47 1.63 5.94
CA PRO A 95 -24.06 2.92 6.30
C PRO A 95 -23.50 4.17 5.60
N LEU A 96 -22.45 4.06 4.78
CA LEU A 96 -21.88 5.17 3.99
C LEU A 96 -21.99 4.98 2.47
N GLU A 97 -22.70 3.94 1.99
CA GLU A 97 -22.83 3.67 0.55
C GLU A 97 -23.31 4.90 -0.24
N ASN A 98 -24.24 5.65 0.36
CA ASN A 98 -24.81 6.88 -0.18
C ASN A 98 -24.40 8.11 0.62
N ALA A 99 -23.45 7.98 1.55
CA ALA A 99 -23.06 9.10 2.37
C ALA A 99 -22.09 10.02 1.63
N THR A 100 -22.22 11.31 1.87
CA THR A 100 -21.36 12.33 1.29
C THR A 100 -20.78 13.23 2.36
N VAL A 101 -19.66 13.85 2.04
CA VAL A 101 -19.03 14.87 2.88
C VAL A 101 -18.66 16.07 2.01
N LYS A 102 -18.89 17.28 2.51
CA LYS A 102 -18.42 18.48 1.80
C LYS A 102 -16.91 18.52 1.85
N ALA A 103 -16.27 18.81 0.71
CA ALA A 103 -14.82 18.88 0.62
C ALA A 103 -14.21 19.85 1.65
N LYS A 104 -14.87 20.99 1.89
CA LYS A 104 -14.49 21.97 2.92
C LYS A 104 -14.47 21.38 4.34
N ASP A 105 -15.49 20.61 4.70
CA ASP A 105 -15.61 20.03 6.04
C ASP A 105 -14.60 18.91 6.25
N LEU A 106 -14.38 18.07 5.23
CA LEU A 106 -13.32 17.06 5.24
C LEU A 106 -11.94 17.70 5.37
N LYS A 107 -11.67 18.78 4.63
CA LYS A 107 -10.42 19.53 4.73
C LYS A 107 -10.18 20.03 6.15
N HIS A 108 -11.14 20.77 6.72
CA HIS A 108 -11.03 21.30 8.07
C HIS A 108 -10.86 20.20 9.12
N PHE A 109 -11.55 19.08 8.93
CA PHE A 109 -11.40 17.91 9.81
C PHE A 109 -9.97 17.34 9.76
N LEU A 110 -9.42 17.10 8.56
CA LEU A 110 -8.08 16.54 8.40
C LEU A 110 -7.00 17.47 8.96
N GLU A 111 -7.13 18.78 8.74
CA GLU A 111 -6.22 19.81 9.27
C GLU A 111 -6.25 19.86 10.80
N ARG A 112 -7.46 19.93 11.39
CA ARG A 112 -7.66 20.00 12.85
C ARG A 112 -7.17 18.75 13.56
N SER A 113 -7.38 17.60 12.93
CA SER A 113 -7.04 16.30 13.51
C SER A 113 -5.60 15.87 13.17
N HIS A 114 -4.84 16.67 12.42
CA HIS A 114 -3.46 16.39 11.99
C HIS A 114 -3.30 15.01 11.32
N TYR A 115 -4.21 14.66 10.41
CA TYR A 115 -4.09 13.44 9.61
C TYR A 115 -3.07 13.64 8.48
N ALA A 116 -2.24 12.63 8.23
CA ALA A 116 -1.46 12.60 6.99
C ALA A 116 -2.39 12.29 5.82
N SER A 117 -2.32 13.09 4.77
CA SER A 117 -3.13 12.95 3.55
C SER A 117 -2.22 12.62 2.36
N PRO A 118 -2.59 11.68 1.47
CA PRO A 118 -1.89 11.46 0.22
C PRO A 118 -1.85 12.72 -0.66
N ASP A 119 -0.81 12.87 -1.48
CA ASP A 119 -0.61 14.05 -2.33
C ASP A 119 -1.81 14.37 -3.23
N TRP A 120 -2.47 13.36 -3.78
CA TRP A 120 -3.64 13.56 -4.63
C TRP A 120 -4.81 14.14 -3.82
N LEU A 121 -5.05 13.66 -2.60
CA LEU A 121 -6.13 14.15 -1.73
C LEU A 121 -5.80 15.56 -1.23
N ALA A 122 -4.53 15.79 -0.88
CA ALA A 122 -4.04 17.11 -0.51
C ALA A 122 -4.21 18.10 -1.67
N SER A 123 -3.91 17.69 -2.90
CA SER A 123 -4.11 18.50 -4.10
C SER A 123 -5.59 18.77 -4.37
N THR A 124 -6.45 17.74 -4.26
CA THR A 124 -7.90 17.85 -4.46
C THR A 124 -8.54 18.80 -3.44
N LEU A 125 -8.14 18.71 -2.17
CA LEU A 125 -8.66 19.57 -1.09
C LEU A 125 -7.95 20.93 -0.99
N GLY A 126 -6.92 21.18 -1.80
CA GLY A 126 -6.07 22.37 -1.71
C GLY A 126 -5.38 22.50 -0.33
N LEU A 127 -4.95 21.38 0.25
CA LEU A 127 -4.12 21.31 1.45
C LEU A 127 -2.67 21.59 1.04
N THR A 128 -2.32 22.85 0.82
CA THR A 128 -1.03 23.21 0.20
C THR A 128 0.18 23.11 1.13
N ASN A 129 0.03 22.96 2.46
CA ASN A 129 1.17 23.18 3.38
C ASN A 129 1.24 22.33 4.67
N GLN A 130 0.48 21.25 4.84
CA GLN A 130 0.60 20.43 6.05
C GLN A 130 1.59 19.27 5.88
N ALA A 131 2.82 19.54 6.32
CA ALA A 131 3.87 18.57 6.64
C ALA A 131 4.16 17.51 5.56
N THR A 132 4.60 17.96 4.39
CA THR A 132 5.57 17.20 3.61
C THR A 132 6.88 17.11 4.42
N LEU A 133 6.96 16.18 5.38
CA LEU A 133 8.22 15.50 5.69
C LEU A 133 8.47 14.41 4.65
N HIS A 134 8.35 14.78 3.38
CA HIS A 134 9.01 14.12 2.28
C HIS A 134 9.92 15.18 1.68
N ASP A 135 11.16 15.21 2.19
CA ASP A 135 12.26 15.93 1.56
C ASP A 135 12.52 15.28 0.20
N SER A 136 11.82 15.79 -0.82
CA SER A 136 11.86 15.36 -2.21
C SER A 136 13.09 15.89 -2.97
N SER A 137 14.16 16.27 -2.27
CA SER A 137 15.43 16.71 -2.89
C SER A 137 16.60 15.72 -2.76
N ALA A 138 16.39 14.55 -2.15
CA ALA A 138 17.38 13.46 -2.13
C ALA A 138 16.92 12.29 -3.04
N PRO A 139 17.84 11.63 -3.78
CA PRO A 139 17.49 10.55 -4.71
C PRO A 139 16.71 9.47 -3.96
N GLN A 140 15.53 9.12 -4.51
CA GLN A 140 14.54 8.26 -3.89
C GLN A 140 15.14 7.01 -3.24
N ASN A 141 15.35 7.09 -1.92
CA ASN A 141 15.72 5.96 -1.10
C ASN A 141 14.42 5.45 -0.47
N VAL A 142 13.68 4.68 -1.26
CA VAL A 142 12.67 3.73 -0.76
C VAL A 142 13.29 3.03 0.45
N PRO A 143 12.59 2.82 1.59
CA PRO A 143 13.19 2.21 2.79
C PRO A 143 13.85 0.87 2.45
N LYS A 144 15.17 0.91 2.24
CA LYS A 144 15.98 -0.16 1.65
C LYS A 144 16.09 -1.39 2.56
N HIS A 145 15.52 -1.31 3.77
CA HIS A 145 15.79 -2.23 4.85
C HIS A 145 14.64 -3.23 5.11
N LEU A 146 13.38 -2.89 4.81
CA LEU A 146 12.24 -3.70 5.26
C LEU A 146 11.78 -4.76 4.25
N PHE A 147 12.19 -4.64 2.99
CA PHE A 147 11.90 -5.63 1.94
C PHE A 147 12.93 -6.76 1.86
N THR A 148 13.99 -6.75 2.67
CA THR A 148 15.15 -7.64 2.46
C THR A 148 14.81 -9.12 2.56
N LYS A 149 14.02 -9.57 3.54
CA LYS A 149 13.73 -11.02 3.70
C LYS A 149 12.82 -11.57 2.59
N GLU A 150 11.75 -10.88 2.28
CA GLU A 150 10.81 -11.30 1.23
C GLU A 150 11.43 -11.18 -0.16
N VAL A 151 12.14 -10.07 -0.44
CA VAL A 151 12.88 -9.89 -1.69
C VAL A 151 14.00 -10.92 -1.81
N ASN A 152 14.74 -11.21 -0.75
CA ASN A 152 15.77 -12.27 -0.78
C ASN A 152 15.15 -13.65 -1.02
N SER A 153 13.96 -13.91 -0.47
CA SER A 153 13.24 -15.17 -0.72
C SER A 153 12.79 -15.26 -2.17
N LEU A 154 12.23 -14.18 -2.72
CA LEU A 154 11.87 -14.07 -4.14
C LEU A 154 13.11 -14.22 -5.04
N TYR A 155 14.23 -13.59 -4.69
CA TYR A 155 15.49 -13.69 -5.42
C TYR A 155 16.04 -15.11 -5.43
N ARG A 156 15.97 -15.85 -4.31
CA ARG A 156 16.33 -17.27 -4.26
C ARG A 156 15.48 -18.11 -5.21
N ILE A 157 14.16 -17.85 -5.22
CA ILE A 157 13.22 -18.57 -6.08
C ILE A 157 13.55 -18.30 -7.55
N ILE A 158 13.66 -17.03 -7.94
CA ILE A 158 13.96 -16.62 -9.33
C ILE A 158 15.33 -17.16 -9.77
N LEU A 159 16.36 -17.01 -8.95
CA LEU A 159 17.71 -17.48 -9.25
C LEU A 159 17.76 -19.01 -9.38
N GLY A 160 17.10 -19.74 -8.48
CA GLY A 160 17.00 -21.19 -8.53
C GLY A 160 16.32 -21.68 -9.80
N MET A 161 15.24 -21.04 -10.22
CA MET A 161 14.56 -21.34 -11.50
C MET A 161 15.45 -21.02 -12.69
N ALA A 162 16.14 -19.87 -12.68
CA ALA A 162 17.06 -19.45 -13.73
C ALA A 162 18.20 -20.47 -13.94
N ILE A 163 18.84 -20.91 -12.86
CA ILE A 163 19.92 -21.90 -12.90
C ILE A 163 19.39 -23.26 -13.38
N LYS A 164 18.28 -23.75 -12.81
CA LYS A 164 17.80 -25.11 -13.08
C LYS A 164 17.24 -25.27 -14.49
N LYS A 165 16.33 -24.38 -14.89
CA LYS A 165 15.59 -24.45 -16.17
C LYS A 165 16.39 -23.83 -17.31
N TYR A 166 16.91 -22.62 -17.12
CA TYR A 166 17.52 -21.83 -18.19
C TYR A 166 19.05 -21.93 -18.25
N LYS A 167 19.65 -22.71 -17.35
CA LYS A 167 21.12 -22.89 -17.24
C LYS A 167 21.86 -21.57 -17.04
N TYR A 168 21.25 -20.65 -16.28
CA TYR A 168 21.90 -19.40 -15.93
C TYR A 168 23.19 -19.63 -15.14
N ASP A 169 24.31 -19.14 -15.67
CA ASP A 169 25.61 -19.14 -15.01
C ASP A 169 26.08 -17.71 -14.62
N PRO A 170 26.13 -17.36 -13.33
CA PRO A 170 26.50 -16.02 -12.87
C PRO A 170 27.97 -15.65 -13.15
N SER A 171 28.83 -16.63 -13.44
CA SER A 171 30.23 -16.39 -13.82
C SER A 171 30.40 -15.95 -15.28
N GLN A 172 29.37 -16.14 -16.11
CA GLN A 172 29.43 -15.84 -17.54
C GLN A 172 28.97 -14.41 -17.84
N THR A 173 29.80 -13.67 -18.58
CA THR A 173 29.47 -12.33 -19.08
C THR A 173 28.30 -12.35 -20.07
N ARG A 174 28.18 -13.42 -20.87
CA ARG A 174 27.09 -13.62 -21.83
C ARG A 174 26.33 -14.88 -21.49
N ASN A 175 25.05 -14.74 -21.18
CA ASN A 175 24.20 -15.85 -20.73
C ASN A 175 23.11 -16.13 -21.75
N SER A 176 22.94 -17.39 -22.16
CA SER A 176 21.81 -17.78 -23.02
C SER A 176 20.47 -17.57 -22.32
N ALA A 177 20.43 -17.70 -20.99
CA ALA A 177 19.22 -17.53 -20.18
C ALA A 177 18.59 -16.13 -20.31
N THR A 178 19.40 -15.08 -20.54
CA THR A 178 18.94 -13.69 -20.60
C THR A 178 18.92 -13.12 -22.02
N GLY A 179 19.13 -13.97 -23.04
CA GLY A 179 19.09 -13.54 -24.44
C GLY A 179 17.66 -13.36 -24.96
N LYS A 180 17.54 -13.16 -26.27
CA LYS A 180 16.25 -13.06 -27.00
C LYS A 180 15.92 -14.33 -27.81
N LYS A 181 16.73 -15.38 -27.68
CA LYS A 181 16.55 -16.63 -28.44
C LYS A 181 15.52 -17.54 -27.78
N ALA A 182 14.96 -18.48 -28.54
CA ALA A 182 14.08 -19.51 -28.00
C ALA A 182 14.76 -20.27 -26.84
N GLY A 183 13.99 -20.54 -25.78
CA GLY A 183 14.51 -21.16 -24.55
C GLY A 183 15.21 -20.20 -23.58
N SER A 184 15.16 -18.88 -23.83
CA SER A 184 15.57 -17.86 -22.86
C SER A 184 14.39 -17.42 -21.98
N ILE A 185 14.70 -16.78 -20.84
CA ILE A 185 13.68 -16.22 -19.94
C ILE A 185 12.86 -15.15 -20.67
N SER A 186 13.50 -14.31 -21.48
CA SER A 186 12.82 -13.27 -22.24
C SER A 186 11.77 -13.86 -23.20
N ALA A 187 12.11 -14.93 -23.91
CA ALA A 187 11.20 -15.59 -24.85
C ALA A 187 10.02 -16.28 -24.14
N ASP A 188 10.28 -16.93 -23.01
CA ASP A 188 9.22 -17.59 -22.21
C ASP A 188 8.26 -16.56 -21.60
N LEU A 189 8.77 -15.43 -21.11
CA LEU A 189 7.95 -14.34 -20.56
C LEU A 189 7.09 -13.69 -21.65
N GLU A 190 7.66 -13.46 -22.84
CA GLU A 190 6.91 -12.92 -23.99
C GLU A 190 5.77 -13.86 -24.42
N GLN A 191 6.00 -15.18 -24.45
CA GLN A 191 4.93 -16.17 -24.70
C GLN A 191 3.82 -16.14 -23.64
N ALA A 192 4.14 -15.74 -22.42
CA ALA A 192 3.17 -15.54 -21.34
C ALA A 192 2.50 -14.15 -21.35
N GLY A 193 2.79 -13.30 -22.34
CA GLY A 193 2.28 -11.92 -22.42
C GLY A 193 2.96 -10.94 -21.48
N LEU A 194 4.14 -11.28 -20.96
CA LEU A 194 4.93 -10.47 -20.03
C LEU A 194 6.20 -9.95 -20.73
N THR A 195 6.11 -8.78 -21.36
CA THR A 195 7.28 -8.22 -22.07
C THR A 195 8.26 -7.60 -21.08
N VAL A 196 9.43 -8.23 -20.92
CA VAL A 196 10.54 -7.73 -20.11
C VAL A 196 11.83 -7.75 -20.93
N ASP A 197 12.58 -6.66 -20.89
CA ASP A 197 13.84 -6.55 -21.62
C ASP A 197 14.94 -7.47 -21.03
N SER A 198 15.80 -7.98 -21.91
CA SER A 198 16.95 -8.83 -21.57
C SER A 198 17.92 -8.21 -20.56
N GLU A 199 18.14 -6.90 -20.62
CA GLU A 199 19.03 -6.18 -19.72
C GLU A 199 18.46 -6.12 -18.30
N THR A 200 17.15 -5.90 -18.19
CA THR A 200 16.37 -5.89 -16.94
C THR A 200 16.41 -7.27 -16.28
N ILE A 201 16.20 -8.34 -17.05
CA ILE A 201 16.33 -9.72 -16.56
C ILE A 201 17.76 -9.96 -16.05
N SER A 202 18.78 -9.58 -16.81
CA SER A 202 20.19 -9.73 -16.42
C SER A 202 20.51 -8.96 -15.14
N LYS A 203 20.02 -7.72 -15.01
CA LYS A 203 20.18 -6.88 -13.82
C LYS A 203 19.56 -7.53 -12.58
N HIS A 204 18.33 -8.05 -12.70
CA HIS A 204 17.66 -8.70 -11.57
C HIS A 204 18.32 -10.03 -11.16
N LEU A 205 18.78 -10.84 -12.12
CA LEU A 205 19.49 -12.09 -11.79
C LEU A 205 20.84 -11.83 -11.12
N LYS A 206 21.58 -10.79 -11.56
CA LYS A 206 22.81 -10.36 -10.88
C LYS A 206 22.52 -9.88 -9.46
N ALA A 207 21.48 -9.07 -9.27
CA ALA A 207 21.06 -8.62 -7.94
C ALA A 207 20.68 -9.80 -7.03
N ALA A 208 19.95 -10.78 -7.58
CA ALA A 208 19.57 -11.99 -6.88
C ALA A 208 20.79 -12.83 -6.47
N TYR A 209 21.75 -13.03 -7.38
CA TYR A 209 22.98 -13.75 -7.08
C TYR A 209 23.81 -13.06 -6.00
N SER A 210 24.00 -11.74 -6.09
CA SER A 210 24.73 -10.96 -5.08
C SER A 210 24.07 -11.00 -3.70
N ALA A 211 22.73 -11.02 -3.64
CA ALA A 211 22.00 -11.07 -2.39
C ALA A 211 21.99 -12.48 -1.77
N THR A 212 22.01 -13.52 -2.61
CA THR A 212 21.86 -14.92 -2.17
C THR A 212 22.81 -15.84 -2.93
N PRO A 213 24.13 -15.77 -2.68
CA PRO A 213 25.08 -16.68 -3.30
C PRO A 213 24.78 -18.12 -2.85
N PRO A 214 24.83 -19.10 -3.76
CA PRO A 214 24.65 -20.50 -3.39
C PRO A 214 25.76 -20.90 -2.42
N GLU A 215 25.40 -21.55 -1.32
CA GLU A 215 26.38 -22.09 -0.37
C GLU A 215 27.33 -23.02 -1.13
N SER A 216 28.63 -22.69 -1.10
CA SER A 216 29.66 -23.55 -1.66
C SER A 216 29.62 -24.86 -0.89
N LYS A 217 29.08 -25.91 -1.51
CA LYS A 217 29.20 -27.28 -1.00
C LYS A 217 30.69 -27.57 -0.88
N SER A 218 31.20 -27.47 0.34
CA SER A 218 32.53 -27.96 0.73
C SER A 218 32.49 -29.47 0.85
#